data_AF-A0A8R1DYP7-F1
#
_entry.id   AF-A0A8R1DYP7-F1
#
_cell.length_a   1.000
_cell.length_b   1.000
_cell.length_c   1.000
_cell.angle_alpha   90.00
_cell.angle_beta   90.00
_cell.angle_gamma   90.00
#
_symmetry.space_group_name_H-M   'P 1'
#
loop_
_entity.id
_entity.type
_entity.pdbx_description
1 polymer ?
#
loop_
_entity_poly.entity_id
_entity_poly.type
_entity_poly.pdbx_seq_one_letter_code
_entity_poly.pdbx_strand_id
1 'polypeptide(L)'
;MASEAGGFFSRAKQLTEETFLKAERTELDSHFENLLQRADKTEEHTRRLLSAIEGYLQPNPTVRMEEVFYEKLELKKDGAVRLNNLENLSTAMTEAGEQFGETTPYGTALIKVAQTENRLGQAERELCGQAATNTLL
;
A
#
# COMPACT_ATOMS: atom_id res chain seq x y z
N MET A 1 -42.45 -40.15 43.19
CA MET A 1 -41.47 -40.57 42.16
C MET A 1 -41.17 -39.48 41.12
N ALA A 2 -42.06 -38.51 40.82
CA ALA A 2 -41.77 -37.42 39.87
C ALA A 2 -41.11 -36.17 40.48
N SER A 3 -41.14 -36.01 41.81
CA SER A 3 -40.61 -34.81 42.50
C SER A 3 -39.09 -34.85 42.74
N GLU A 4 -38.47 -36.03 42.84
CA GLU A 4 -37.02 -36.17 43.08
C GLU A 4 -36.20 -35.96 41.80
N ALA A 5 -36.74 -36.36 40.64
CA ALA A 5 -36.08 -36.18 39.35
C ALA A 5 -35.98 -34.70 38.93
N GLY A 6 -36.97 -33.88 39.28
CA GLY A 6 -36.94 -32.43 39.03
C GLY A 6 -35.85 -31.69 39.83
N GLY A 7 -35.60 -32.14 41.07
CA GLY A 7 -34.52 -31.60 41.91
C GLY A 7 -33.12 -31.96 41.39
N PHE A 8 -32.95 -33.19 40.87
CA PHE A 8 -31.70 -33.62 40.23
C PHE A 8 -31.43 -32.87 38.93
N PHE A 9 -32.44 -32.65 38.09
CA PHE A 9 -32.30 -31.86 36.86
C PHE A 9 -31.97 -30.39 37.16
N SER A 10 -32.62 -29.81 38.18
CA SER A 10 -32.31 -28.44 38.62
C SER A 10 -30.88 -28.32 39.15
N ARG A 11 -30.39 -29.30 39.92
CA ARG A 11 -28.99 -29.32 40.38
C ARG A 11 -28.00 -29.55 39.24
N ALA A 12 -28.31 -30.41 38.28
CA ALA A 12 -27.46 -30.62 37.12
C ALA A 12 -27.40 -29.36 36.23
N LYS A 13 -28.53 -28.68 36.03
CA LYS A 13 -28.59 -27.39 35.33
C LYS A 13 -27.79 -26.33 36.07
N GLN A 14 -27.97 -26.22 37.39
CA GLN A 14 -27.25 -25.26 38.23
C GLN A 14 -25.74 -25.55 38.27
N LEU A 15 -25.33 -26.82 38.38
CA LEU A 15 -23.92 -27.22 38.33
C LEU A 15 -23.33 -26.91 36.95
N THR A 16 -24.09 -27.12 35.87
CA THR A 16 -23.67 -26.77 34.52
C THR A 16 -23.55 -25.25 34.37
N GLU A 17 -24.53 -24.47 34.83
CA GLU A 17 -24.47 -23.01 34.84
C GLU A 17 -23.29 -22.49 35.67
N GLU A 18 -23.06 -23.01 36.87
CA GLU A 18 -21.94 -22.60 37.73
C GLU A 18 -20.57 -23.04 37.19
N THR A 19 -20.50 -24.14 36.43
CA THR A 19 -19.24 -24.64 35.84
C THR A 19 -18.95 -23.99 34.47
N PHE A 20 -19.98 -23.73 33.65
CA PHE A 20 -19.86 -23.02 32.38
C PHE A 20 -19.71 -21.50 32.56
N LEU A 21 -20.36 -20.88 33.57
CA LEU A 21 -20.15 -19.46 33.90
C LEU A 21 -18.82 -19.21 34.63
N LYS A 22 -18.18 -20.28 35.12
CA LYS A 22 -16.78 -20.29 35.57
C LYS A 22 -15.80 -20.65 34.47
N ALA A 23 -16.25 -20.85 33.23
CA ALA A 23 -15.39 -20.48 32.11
C ALA A 23 -15.33 -18.95 32.17
N GLU A 24 -14.48 -18.45 33.08
CA GLU A 24 -14.03 -17.08 33.10
C GLU A 24 -13.86 -16.69 31.63
N ARG A 25 -14.43 -15.54 31.25
CA ARG A 25 -13.96 -14.84 30.05
C ARG A 25 -12.47 -15.11 30.01
N THR A 26 -11.94 -15.62 28.90
CA THR A 26 -10.49 -15.70 28.75
C THR A 26 -10.02 -14.25 28.81
N GLU A 27 -9.77 -13.77 30.04
CA GLU A 27 -9.30 -12.43 30.31
C GLU A 27 -7.91 -12.48 29.73
N LEU A 28 -7.80 -11.89 28.55
CA LEU A 28 -6.52 -11.65 27.95
C LEU A 28 -5.78 -10.83 29.00
N ASP A 29 -4.73 -11.39 29.58
CA ASP A 29 -3.88 -10.61 30.48
C ASP A 29 -3.52 -9.32 29.75
N SER A 30 -3.45 -8.23 30.50
CA SER A 30 -3.04 -6.90 30.04
C SER A 30 -1.89 -6.94 29.03
N HIS A 31 -0.93 -7.87 29.19
CA HIS A 31 0.14 -8.08 28.22
C HIS A 31 -0.35 -8.54 26.84
N PHE A 32 -1.25 -9.52 26.78
CA PHE A 32 -1.82 -10.03 25.54
C PHE A 32 -2.76 -9.01 24.88
N GLU A 33 -3.56 -8.27 25.65
CA GLU A 33 -4.39 -7.18 25.10
C GLU A 33 -3.54 -6.11 24.42
N ASN A 34 -2.43 -5.72 25.07
CA ASN A 34 -1.48 -4.77 24.49
C ASN A 34 -0.81 -5.34 23.22
N LEU A 35 -0.48 -6.63 23.20
CA LEU A 35 0.10 -7.27 22.02
C LEU A 35 -0.90 -7.33 20.85
N LEU A 36 -2.15 -7.70 21.13
CA LEU A 36 -3.22 -7.75 20.15
C LEU A 36 -3.49 -6.36 19.57
N GLN A 37 -3.61 -5.33 20.42
CA GLN A 37 -3.81 -3.96 19.96
C GLN A 37 -2.62 -3.45 19.12
N ARG A 38 -1.39 -3.85 19.45
CA ARG A 38 -0.21 -3.53 18.63
C ARG A 38 -0.26 -4.26 17.28
N ALA A 39 -0.68 -5.52 17.26
CA ALA A 39 -0.82 -6.28 16.03
C ALA A 39 -1.86 -5.63 15.10
N ASP A 40 -3.04 -5.31 15.61
CA ASP A 40 -4.12 -4.66 14.84
C ASP A 40 -3.66 -3.32 14.25
N LYS A 41 -3.02 -2.47 15.08
CA LYS A 41 -2.47 -1.19 14.61
C LYS A 41 -1.40 -1.39 13.54
N THR A 42 -0.51 -2.38 13.74
CA THR A 42 0.57 -2.67 12.79
C THR A 42 -0.01 -3.12 11.45
N GLU A 43 -0.99 -4.01 11.46
CA GLU A 43 -1.69 -4.46 10.26
C GLU A 43 -2.37 -3.30 9.54
N GLU A 44 -3.11 -2.47 10.28
CA GLU A 44 -3.83 -1.32 9.73
C GLU A 44 -2.89 -0.31 9.08
N HIS A 45 -1.80 0.06 9.75
CA HIS A 45 -0.82 0.98 9.22
C HIS A 45 -0.07 0.41 8.03
N THR A 46 0.31 -0.87 8.07
CA THR A 46 0.98 -1.54 6.96
C THR A 46 0.10 -1.55 5.71
N ARG A 47 -1.18 -1.93 5.86
CA ARG A 47 -2.13 -1.96 4.75
C ARG A 47 -2.36 -0.58 4.15
N ARG A 48 -2.48 0.45 4.98
CA ARG A 48 -2.64 1.85 4.52
C ARG A 48 -1.41 2.35 3.78
N LEU A 49 -0.22 2.07 4.30
CA LEU A 49 1.04 2.46 3.66
C LEU A 49 1.21 1.78 2.30
N LEU A 50 0.95 0.47 2.23
CA LEU A 50 0.99 -0.29 0.98
C LEU A 50 0.05 0.33 -0.07
N SER A 51 -1.21 0.57 0.31
CA SER A 51 -2.20 1.17 -0.58
C SER A 51 -1.80 2.58 -1.07
N ALA A 52 -1.17 3.39 -0.22
CA ALA A 52 -0.69 4.71 -0.59
C ALA A 52 0.50 4.63 -1.57
N ILE A 53 1.43 3.70 -1.35
CA ILE A 53 2.60 3.48 -2.22
C ILE A 53 2.17 2.94 -3.58
N GLU A 54 1.28 1.95 -3.63
CA GLU A 54 0.67 1.46 -4.87
C GLU A 54 -0.09 2.57 -5.63
N GLY A 55 -0.79 3.43 -4.87
CA GLY A 55 -1.47 4.62 -5.37
C GLY A 55 -0.54 5.59 -6.08
N TYR A 56 0.64 5.81 -5.49
CA TYR A 56 1.67 6.70 -6.02
C TYR A 56 2.38 6.11 -7.26
N LEU A 57 2.77 4.84 -7.19
CA LEU A 57 3.54 4.15 -8.24
C LEU A 57 2.76 4.01 -9.55
N GLN A 58 1.46 3.72 -9.44
CA GLN A 58 0.60 3.64 -10.60
C GLN A 58 -0.73 4.33 -10.29
N PRO A 59 -0.87 5.65 -10.52
CA PRO A 59 -2.07 6.40 -10.15
C PRO A 59 -3.30 5.95 -10.93
N ASN A 60 -3.12 5.33 -12.11
CA ASN A 60 -4.21 4.76 -12.88
C ASN A 60 -4.61 3.37 -12.35
N PRO A 61 -5.80 3.21 -11.74
CA PRO A 61 -6.23 1.94 -11.16
C PRO A 61 -6.41 0.81 -12.19
N THR A 62 -6.76 1.14 -13.44
CA THR A 62 -6.89 0.16 -14.52
C THR A 62 -5.53 -0.43 -14.89
N VAL A 63 -4.52 0.43 -15.07
CA VAL A 63 -3.17 -0.03 -15.42
C VAL A 63 -2.50 -0.73 -14.24
N ARG A 64 -2.83 -0.33 -13.00
CA ARG A 64 -2.36 -1.02 -11.79
C ARG A 64 -2.85 -2.46 -11.73
N MET A 65 -4.14 -2.70 -12.00
CA MET A 65 -4.70 -4.05 -12.02
C MET A 65 -4.10 -4.91 -13.14
N GLU A 66 -3.86 -4.30 -14.30
CA GLU A 66 -3.19 -4.92 -15.44
C GLU A 66 -1.75 -5.33 -15.09
N GLU A 67 -1.00 -4.49 -14.37
CA GLU A 67 0.36 -4.79 -13.91
C GLU A 67 0.41 -5.92 -12.88
N VAL A 68 -0.51 -5.94 -11.91
CA VAL A 68 -0.64 -7.08 -10.97
C VAL A 68 -0.94 -8.38 -11.72
N PHE A 69 -1.76 -8.33 -12.77
CA PHE A 69 -2.06 -9.49 -13.61
C PHE A 69 -0.83 -9.97 -14.39
N TYR A 70 -0.08 -9.06 -15.01
CA TYR A 70 1.13 -9.42 -15.77
C TYR A 70 2.23 -9.98 -14.85
N GLU A 71 2.39 -9.43 -13.65
CA GLU A 71 3.32 -9.94 -12.64
C GLU A 71 2.96 -11.36 -12.20
N LYS A 72 1.68 -11.63 -11.90
CA LYS A 72 1.20 -12.98 -11.53
C LYS A 72 1.32 -14.01 -12.64
N LEU A 73 1.36 -13.56 -13.89
CA LEU A 73 1.49 -14.43 -15.06
C LEU A 73 2.94 -14.53 -15.58
N GLU A 74 3.92 -13.90 -14.89
CA GLU A 74 5.34 -13.82 -15.28
C GLU A 74 5.57 -13.30 -16.72
N LEU A 75 4.59 -12.57 -17.28
CA LEU A 75 4.76 -11.94 -18.57
C LEU A 75 5.63 -10.70 -18.40
N LYS A 76 6.88 -10.78 -18.90
CA LYS A 76 7.75 -9.60 -19.00
C LYS A 76 7.07 -8.58 -19.90
N LYS A 77 6.74 -7.42 -19.32
CA LYS A 77 6.40 -6.22 -20.09
C LYS A 77 7.69 -5.79 -20.78
N ASP A 78 7.79 -6.06 -22.08
CA ASP A 78 9.00 -5.79 -22.86
C ASP A 78 9.42 -4.31 -22.76
N GLY A 79 10.42 -4.07 -21.89
CA GLY A 79 11.66 -3.32 -22.16
C GLY A 79 11.61 -1.84 -22.53
N ALA A 80 10.46 -1.26 -22.87
CA ALA A 80 10.37 0.17 -23.11
C ALA A 80 10.31 0.88 -21.76
N VAL A 81 11.43 1.49 -21.37
CA VAL A 81 11.49 2.41 -20.23
C VAL A 81 10.43 3.49 -20.47
N ARG A 82 9.31 3.38 -19.76
CA ARG A 82 8.21 4.34 -19.88
C ARG A 82 8.71 5.66 -19.33
N LEU A 83 8.87 6.65 -20.21
CA LEU A 83 9.19 8.01 -19.80
C LEU A 83 8.05 8.54 -18.92
N ASN A 84 8.41 9.08 -17.76
CA ASN A 84 7.41 9.75 -16.92
C ASN A 84 7.01 11.09 -17.54
N ASN A 85 5.97 11.70 -16.99
CA ASN A 85 5.43 12.95 -17.53
C ASN A 85 6.48 14.08 -17.51
N LEU A 86 7.38 14.08 -16.52
CA LEU A 86 8.45 15.06 -16.35
C LEU A 86 9.50 14.93 -17.47
N GLU A 87 9.90 13.71 -17.83
CA GLU A 87 10.83 13.47 -18.93
C GLU A 87 10.22 13.79 -20.31
N ASN A 88 8.92 13.51 -20.49
CA ASN A 88 8.20 13.91 -21.71
C ASN A 88 8.15 15.43 -21.84
N LEU A 89 7.85 16.13 -20.74
CA LEU A 89 7.85 17.60 -20.69
C LEU A 89 9.26 18.16 -20.95
N SER A 90 10.28 17.58 -20.33
CA SER A 90 11.69 17.94 -20.54
C SER A 90 12.09 17.85 -22.02
N THR A 91 11.71 16.76 -22.70
CA THR A 91 11.98 16.58 -24.14
C THR A 91 11.32 17.68 -24.96
N ALA A 92 10.02 17.91 -24.75
CA ALA A 92 9.27 18.93 -25.47
C ALA A 92 9.82 20.35 -25.23
N MET A 93 10.24 20.67 -24.01
CA MET A 93 10.83 21.97 -23.68
C MET A 93 12.23 22.16 -24.29
N THR A 94 13.01 21.08 -24.39
CA THR A 94 14.33 21.10 -25.05
C THR A 94 14.16 21.37 -26.55
N GLU A 95 13.31 20.60 -27.23
CA GLU A 95 13.02 20.77 -28.65
C GLU A 95 12.47 22.18 -28.97
N ALA A 96 11.55 22.68 -28.13
CA ALA A 96 11.04 24.03 -28.25
C ALA A 96 12.13 25.09 -28.02
N GLY A 97 12.99 24.90 -27.03
CA GLY A 97 14.10 25.82 -26.73
C GLY A 97 15.12 25.93 -27.87
N GLU A 98 15.41 24.80 -28.52
CA GLU A 98 16.26 24.74 -29.72
C GLU A 98 15.60 25.46 -30.92
N GLN A 99 14.31 25.21 -31.16
CA GLN A 99 13.56 25.86 -32.25
C GLN A 99 13.41 27.38 -32.07
N PHE A 100 13.17 27.85 -30.84
CA PHE A 100 13.09 29.28 -30.55
C PHE A 100 14.47 29.97 -30.55
N GLY A 101 15.56 29.19 -30.63
CA GLY A 101 16.91 29.66 -30.66
C GLY A 101 17.51 29.73 -29.27
N GLU A 102 18.60 28.98 -29.09
CA GLU A 102 19.36 28.83 -27.84
C GLU A 102 20.02 30.13 -27.36
N THR A 103 20.04 31.17 -28.17
CA THR A 103 20.58 32.49 -27.81
C THR A 103 19.48 33.47 -27.38
N THR A 104 18.20 33.11 -27.57
CA THR A 104 17.09 33.94 -27.13
C THR A 104 16.87 33.80 -25.62
N PRO A 105 16.43 34.85 -24.92
CA PRO A 105 16.08 34.75 -23.50
C PRO A 105 15.02 33.68 -23.21
N TYR A 106 14.11 33.43 -24.17
CA TYR A 106 13.07 32.43 -24.03
C TYR A 106 13.59 31.00 -24.27
N GLY A 107 14.34 30.77 -25.35
CA GLY A 107 14.95 29.46 -25.64
C GLY A 107 15.91 29.02 -24.54
N THR A 108 16.77 29.92 -24.05
CA THR A 108 17.65 29.64 -22.90
C THR A 108 16.90 29.31 -21.61
N ALA A 109 15.78 29.98 -21.34
CA ALA A 109 14.94 29.69 -20.18
C ALA A 109 14.30 28.31 -20.28
N LEU A 110 13.73 27.97 -21.46
CA LEU A 110 13.13 26.66 -21.70
C LEU A 110 14.14 25.51 -21.53
N ILE A 111 15.34 25.65 -22.06
CA ILE A 111 16.40 24.62 -21.91
C ILE A 111 16.79 24.45 -20.43
N LYS A 112 16.90 25.53 -19.65
CA LYS A 112 17.20 25.45 -18.21
C LYS A 112 16.09 24.75 -17.43
N VAL A 113 14.82 25.05 -17.74
CA VAL A 113 13.68 24.37 -17.11
C VAL A 113 13.66 22.90 -17.52
N ALA A 114 13.87 22.60 -18.80
CA ALA A 114 13.94 21.24 -19.32
C ALA A 114 15.00 20.38 -18.60
N GLN A 115 16.18 20.94 -18.32
CA GLN A 115 17.22 20.25 -17.54
C GLN A 115 16.79 19.96 -16.10
N THR A 116 16.01 20.85 -15.49
CA THR A 116 15.49 20.67 -14.13
C THR A 116 14.40 19.59 -14.12
N GLU A 117 13.47 19.64 -15.07
CA GLU A 117 12.43 18.63 -15.29
C GLU A 117 13.04 17.24 -15.53
N ASN A 118 14.12 17.16 -16.31
CA ASN A 118 14.82 15.89 -16.55
C ASN A 118 15.36 15.28 -15.25
N ARG A 119 16.03 16.09 -14.42
CA ARG A 119 16.57 15.64 -13.13
C ARG A 119 15.46 15.20 -12.18
N LEU A 120 14.35 15.93 -12.15
CA LEU A 120 13.19 15.56 -11.34
C LEU A 120 12.59 14.24 -11.83
N GLY A 121 12.46 14.06 -13.15
CA GLY A 121 12.00 12.82 -13.76
C GLY A 121 12.92 11.62 -13.42
N GLN A 122 14.24 11.80 -13.44
CA GLN A 122 15.18 10.75 -13.02
C GLN A 122 15.02 10.40 -11.54
N ALA A 123 14.90 11.40 -10.67
CA ALA A 123 14.70 11.19 -9.23
C ALA A 123 13.37 10.50 -8.93
N GLU A 124 12.30 10.87 -9.64
CA GLU A 124 11.00 10.19 -9.54
C GLU A 124 11.10 8.73 -9.96
N ARG A 125 11.80 8.43 -11.06
CA ARG A 125 12.01 7.05 -11.51
C ARG A 125 12.79 6.24 -10.48
N GLU A 126 13.84 6.81 -9.92
CA GLU A 126 14.62 6.16 -8.85
C GLU A 126 13.74 5.89 -7.62
N LEU A 127 12.96 6.88 -7.19
CA LEU A 127 12.01 6.73 -6.08
C LEU A 127 11.00 5.61 -6.36
N CYS A 128 10.42 5.57 -7.57
CA CYS A 128 9.47 4.53 -7.95
C CYS A 128 10.12 3.14 -7.95
N GLY A 129 11.34 3.01 -8.46
CA GLY A 129 12.10 1.77 -8.41
C GLY A 129 12.40 1.32 -6.97
N GLN A 130 12.88 2.23 -6.13
CA GLN A 130 13.17 1.95 -4.72
C GLN A 130 11.91 1.58 -3.93
N ALA A 131 10.81 2.29 -4.15
CA ALA A 131 9.53 1.99 -3.50
C ALA A 131 9.01 0.61 -3.93
N ALA A 132 9.02 0.30 -5.23
CA ALA A 132 8.60 -1.02 -5.70
C ALA A 132 9.47 -2.15 -5.10
N THR A 133 10.80 -2.02 -5.14
CA THR A 133 11.71 -3.07 -4.65
C THR A 133 11.69 -3.26 -3.14
N ASN A 134 11.59 -2.17 -2.36
CA ASN A 134 11.75 -2.24 -0.90
C ASN A 134 10.44 -2.36 -0.14
N THR A 135 9.29 -2.14 -0.79
CA THR A 135 7.99 -2.12 -0.09
C THR A 135 6.92 -3.04 -0.70
N LEU A 136 7.04 -3.42 -1.97
CA LEU A 136 6.04 -4.28 -2.65
C LEU A 136 6.52 -5.72 -2.91
N LEU A 137 7.83 -5.97 -2.91
CA LEU A 137 8.47 -7.30 -2.99
C LEU A 137 8.80 -7.83 -1.59
#